data_AF-A0A2D7ARD1-F1
#
_entry.id   AF-A0A2D7ARD1-F1
#
_cell.length_a   1.000
_cell.length_b   1.000
_cell.length_c   1.000
_cell.angle_alpha   90.00
_cell.angle_beta   90.00
_cell.angle_gamma   90.00
#
_symmetry.space_group_name_H-M   'P 1'
#
loop_
_entity.id
_entity.type
_entity.pdbx_description
1 polymer ?
#
loop_
_entity_poly.entity_id
_entity_poly.type
_entity_poly.pdbx_seq_one_letter_code
_entity_poly.pdbx_strand_id
1 'polypeptide(L)'
;MPVKVLARDKNELRVRFIGESHTSLQILRERLNSDKGVDYANYFPGHPDLDEPEFFIRTNKGVDPADLLKKLIGHIQGDFSGLKL
;
A
#
# COMPACT_ATOMS: atom_id res chain seq x y z
N MET A 1 -0.83 1.97 -12.48
CA MET A 1 -1.26 0.89 -11.57
C MET A 1 -2.77 0.96 -11.39
N PRO A 2 -3.55 0.05 -11.99
CA PRO A 2 -4.97 -0.09 -11.66
C PRO A 2 -5.11 -0.62 -10.23
N VAL A 3 -5.97 0.02 -9.43
CA VAL A 3 -6.22 -0.36 -8.04
C VAL A 3 -7.70 -0.61 -7.85
N LYS A 4 -8.05 -1.79 -7.31
CA LYS A 4 -9.42 -2.14 -6.94
C LYS A 4 -9.58 -2.05 -5.43
N VAL A 5 -10.54 -1.28 -4.95
CA VAL A 5 -10.91 -1.26 -3.52
C VAL A 5 -11.79 -2.48 -3.25
N LEU A 6 -11.35 -3.33 -2.31
CA LEU A 6 -12.07 -4.53 -1.90
C LEU A 6 -12.95 -4.26 -0.67
N ALA A 7 -12.42 -3.51 0.29
CA ALA A 7 -13.14 -3.09 1.49
C ALA A 7 -12.58 -1.75 1.97
N ARG A 8 -13.45 -0.93 2.57
CA ARG A 8 -13.07 0.34 3.16
C ARG A 8 -13.90 0.59 4.40
N ASP A 9 -13.21 0.77 5.51
CA ASP A 9 -13.76 1.15 6.80
C ASP A 9 -13.13 2.47 7.26
N LYS A 10 -13.45 2.93 8.47
CA LYS A 10 -12.97 4.22 9.01
C LYS A 10 -11.44 4.29 9.12
N ASN A 11 -10.79 3.19 9.43
CA ASN A 11 -9.34 3.10 9.66
C ASN A 11 -8.73 1.85 9.02
N GLU A 12 -9.47 1.16 8.17
CA GLU A 12 -8.99 -0.02 7.44
C GLU A 12 -9.27 0.13 5.95
N LEU A 13 -8.34 -0.34 5.15
CA LEU A 13 -8.43 -0.33 3.69
C LEU A 13 -7.88 -1.64 3.16
N ARG A 14 -8.70 -2.32 2.35
CA ARG A 14 -8.29 -3.46 1.54
C ARG A 14 -8.30 -3.07 0.08
N VAL A 15 -7.15 -3.22 -0.57
CA VAL A 15 -6.99 -2.91 -2.00
C VAL A 15 -6.27 -4.04 -2.71
N ARG A 16 -6.58 -4.22 -3.99
CA ARG A 16 -5.88 -5.12 -4.88
C ARG A 16 -5.17 -4.32 -5.96
N PHE A 17 -3.89 -4.61 -6.14
CA PHE A 17 -3.06 -4.00 -7.18
C PHE A 17 -3.00 -4.95 -8.37
N ILE A 18 -3.53 -4.51 -9.51
CA ILE A 18 -3.65 -5.32 -10.70
C ILE A 18 -2.37 -5.21 -11.53
N GLY A 19 -1.72 -6.34 -11.80
CA GLY A 19 -0.50 -6.40 -12.62
C GLY A 19 0.78 -5.91 -11.94
N GLU A 20 0.79 -5.75 -10.61
CA GLU A 20 1.99 -5.34 -9.85
C GLU A 20 2.80 -6.54 -9.35
N SER A 21 4.12 -6.37 -9.28
CA SER A 21 5.05 -7.40 -8.81
C SER A 21 5.32 -7.31 -7.30
N HIS A 22 5.82 -8.40 -6.71
CA HIS A 22 6.25 -8.45 -5.31
C HIS A 22 7.21 -7.33 -4.92
N THR A 23 8.05 -6.87 -5.85
CA THR A 23 9.02 -5.80 -5.63
C THR A 23 8.32 -4.49 -5.27
N SER A 24 7.34 -4.06 -6.08
CA SER A 24 6.55 -2.84 -5.84
C SER A 24 5.83 -2.91 -4.48
N LEU A 25 5.21 -4.06 -4.20
CA LEU A 25 4.40 -4.26 -3.00
C LEU A 25 5.26 -4.33 -1.73
N GLN A 26 6.46 -4.89 -1.82
CA GLN A 26 7.39 -4.95 -0.69
C GLN A 26 7.87 -3.57 -0.27
N ILE A 27 8.23 -2.71 -1.23
CA ILE A 27 8.64 -1.32 -0.95
C ILE A 27 7.49 -0.57 -0.28
N LEU A 28 6.27 -0.73 -0.81
CA LEU A 28 5.08 -0.09 -0.24
C LEU A 28 4.80 -0.57 1.19
N ARG A 29 4.93 -1.87 1.45
CA ARG A 29 4.77 -2.48 2.79
C ARG A 29 5.77 -1.91 3.79
N GLU A 30 7.03 -1.79 3.40
CA GLU A 30 8.08 -1.24 4.26
C GLU A 30 7.82 0.24 4.59
N ARG A 31 7.44 1.03 3.57
CA ARG A 31 7.14 2.45 3.76
C ARG A 31 5.91 2.68 4.64
N LEU A 32 4.86 1.86 4.47
CA LEU A 32 3.67 1.90 5.31
C LEU A 32 3.97 1.55 6.76
N ASN A 33 4.67 0.44 7.02
CA ASN A 33 4.99 0.04 8.40
C ASN A 33 6.02 0.94 9.09
N SER A 34 6.68 1.82 8.34
CA SER A 34 7.59 2.84 8.89
C SER A 34 6.87 4.15 9.26
N ASP A 35 5.62 4.35 8.83
CA ASP A 35 4.84 5.55 9.14
C ASP A 35 4.12 5.42 10.50
N LYS A 36 4.24 6.43 11.36
CA LYS A 36 3.66 6.43 12.71
C LYS A 36 2.12 6.42 12.72
N GLY A 37 1.48 6.77 11.61
CA GLY A 37 0.03 6.75 11.43
C GLY A 37 -0.52 5.38 11.05
N VAL A 38 0.33 4.37 10.88
CA VAL A 38 -0.04 3.00 10.51
C VAL A 38 0.10 2.08 11.72
N ASP A 39 -1.01 1.43 12.07
CA ASP A 39 -1.04 0.38 13.10
C ASP A 39 -0.52 -0.95 12.52
N TYR A 40 -0.87 -1.25 11.26
CA TYR A 40 -0.47 -2.48 10.60
C TYR A 40 -0.64 -2.37 9.08
N ALA A 41 0.35 -2.81 8.31
CA ALA A 41 0.22 -2.96 6.86
C ALA A 41 0.86 -4.26 6.38
N ASN A 42 0.16 -5.03 5.56
CA ASN A 42 0.72 -6.21 4.94
C ASN A 42 0.05 -6.50 3.59
N TYR A 43 0.74 -7.26 2.74
CA TYR A 43 0.13 -7.82 1.55
C TYR A 43 0.13 -9.35 1.59
N PHE A 44 -0.90 -9.90 0.99
CA PHE A 44 -1.14 -11.33 0.89
C PHE A 44 -1.00 -11.69 -0.58
N PRO A 45 0.09 -12.37 -0.98
CA PRO A 45 0.29 -12.70 -2.38
C PRO A 45 -0.69 -13.75 -2.92
N GLY A 46 -1.39 -14.46 -2.03
CA GLY A 46 -2.28 -15.55 -2.45
C GLY A 46 -1.50 -16.67 -3.15
N HIS A 47 -2.19 -17.42 -4.00
CA HIS A 47 -1.54 -18.38 -4.88
C HIS A 47 -0.84 -17.65 -6.04
N PRO A 48 0.48 -17.86 -6.27
CA PRO A 48 1.29 -17.09 -7.22
C PRO A 48 0.72 -16.98 -8.64
N ASP A 49 0.10 -18.05 -9.13
CA ASP A 49 -0.46 -18.11 -10.49
C ASP A 49 -1.96 -17.80 -10.59
N LEU A 50 -2.70 -17.79 -9.47
CA LEU A 50 -4.17 -17.76 -9.50
C LEU A 50 -4.76 -16.50 -8.87
N ASP A 51 -4.05 -15.90 -7.92
CA ASP A 51 -4.54 -14.79 -7.14
C ASP A 51 -3.76 -13.51 -7.43
N GLU A 52 -4.49 -12.41 -7.53
CA GLU A 52 -3.87 -11.09 -7.49
C GLU A 52 -3.65 -10.67 -6.02
N PRO A 53 -2.46 -10.12 -5.70
CA PRO A 53 -2.10 -9.80 -4.33
C PRO A 53 -3.06 -8.79 -3.70
N GLU A 54 -3.50 -9.10 -2.48
CA GLU A 54 -4.35 -8.23 -1.67
C GLU A 54 -3.53 -7.48 -0.64
N PHE A 55 -3.72 -6.18 -0.56
CA PHE A 55 -3.05 -5.31 0.39
C PHE A 55 -4.04 -4.89 1.48
N PHE A 56 -3.65 -5.09 2.73
CA PHE A 56 -4.39 -4.64 3.89
C PHE A 56 -3.61 -3.55 4.63
N ILE A 57 -4.30 -2.46 4.93
CA ILE A 57 -3.76 -1.31 5.64
C ILE A 57 -4.71 -0.98 6.78
N ARG A 58 -4.17 -0.90 7.99
CA ARG A 58 -4.86 -0.41 9.18
C ARG A 58 -4.09 0.79 9.74
N THR A 59 -4.81 1.88 9.90
CA THR A 59 -4.27 3.13 10.43
C THR A 59 -4.77 3.41 11.84
N ASN A 60 -4.06 4.31 12.51
CA ASN A 60 -4.46 4.83 13.81
C ASN A 60 -5.82 5.53 13.71
N LYS A 61 -6.53 5.63 14.83
CA LYS A 61 -7.81 6.36 14.89
C LYS A 61 -7.65 7.80 14.38
N GLY A 62 -8.55 8.21 13.49
CA GLY A 62 -8.58 9.56 12.92
C GLY A 62 -7.68 9.76 11.69
N VAL A 63 -6.97 8.71 11.25
CA VAL A 63 -6.16 8.74 10.03
C VAL A 63 -6.89 7.99 8.93
N ASP A 64 -7.22 8.68 7.83
CA ASP A 64 -7.82 8.02 6.67
C ASP A 64 -6.76 7.16 5.94
N PRO A 65 -6.98 5.85 5.79
CA PRO A 65 -5.99 4.96 5.20
C PRO A 65 -5.76 5.22 3.71
N ALA A 66 -6.74 5.75 2.97
CA ALA A 66 -6.57 6.03 1.55
C ALA A 66 -5.76 7.31 1.31
N ASP A 67 -5.99 8.35 2.12
CA ASP A 67 -5.17 9.57 2.06
C ASP A 67 -3.73 9.32 2.52
N LEU A 68 -3.53 8.52 3.58
CA LEU A 68 -2.20 8.10 4.01
C LEU A 68 -1.48 7.30 2.90
N LEU A 69 -2.18 6.35 2.26
CA LEU A 69 -1.61 5.58 1.15
C LEU A 69 -1.18 6.49 -0.01
N LYS A 70 -2.03 7.42 -0.44
CA LYS A 70 -1.70 8.39 -1.51
C LYS A 70 -0.49 9.24 -1.15
N LYS A 71 -0.43 9.74 0.09
CA LYS A 71 0.69 10.53 0.60
C LYS A 71 2.00 9.76 0.51
N LEU A 72 2.03 8.51 0.99
CA LEU A 72 3.24 7.69 0.99
C LEU A 72 3.69 7.33 -0.43
N ILE A 73 2.76 7.02 -1.34
CA ILE A 73 3.08 6.82 -2.76
C ILE A 73 3.69 8.10 -3.37
N GLY A 74 3.16 9.28 -3.03
CA GLY A 74 3.71 10.56 -3.46
C GLY A 74 5.15 10.78 -2.98
N HIS A 75 5.48 10.38 -1.75
CA HIS A 75 6.85 10.43 -1.27
C HIS A 75 7.78 9.48 -2.04
N ILE A 76 7.34 8.23 -2.26
CA ILE A 76 8.10 7.25 -3.06
C ILE A 76 8.37 7.80 -4.46
N GLN A 77 7.36 8.38 -5.12
CA GLN A 77 7.52 9.00 -6.43
C GLN A 77 8.53 10.16 -6.41
N GLY A 78 8.53 10.97 -5.34
CA GLY A 78 9.51 12.04 -5.13
C GLY A 78 10.94 11.51 -5.00
N ASP A 79 11.13 10.44 -4.22
CA ASP A 79 12.42 9.78 -4.03
C ASP A 79 13.01 9.30 -5.37
N PHE A 80 12.18 8.66 -6.22
CA PHE A 80 12.59 8.21 -7.55
C PHE A 80 12.80 9.34 -8.55
N SER A 81 12.02 10.42 -8.48
CA SER A 81 12.17 11.57 -9.40
C SER A 81 13.42 12.39 -9.11
N GLY A 82 13.89 12.40 -7.85
CA GLY A 82 15.11 13.10 -7.43
C GLY A 82 16.40 12.31 -7.65
N LEU A 83 16.30 11.03 -8.01
CA LEU A 83 17.43 10.16 -8.26
C LEU A 83 18.16 10.61 -9.54
N LYS A 84 19.43 10.98 -9.40
CA LYS A 84 20.36 11.21 -10.52
C LYS A 84 21.46 10.16 -10.42
N LEU A 85 21.61 9.36 -11.48
CA LEU A 85 22.77 8.50 -11.69
C LEU A 85 23.91 9.30 -12.32
#